data_AF-A0AAV5B085-F1
#
_entry.id   AF-A0AAV5B085-F1
#
_cell.length_a   1.000
_cell.length_b   1.000
_cell.length_c   1.000
_cell.angle_alpha   90.00
_cell.angle_beta   90.00
_cell.angle_gamma   90.00
#
_symmetry.space_group_name_H-M   'P 1'
#
loop_
_entity.id
_entity.type
_entity.pdbx_description
1 polymer ?
#
loop_
_entity_poly.entity_id
_entity_poly.type
_entity_poly.pdbx_seq_one_letter_code
_entity_poly.pdbx_strand_id
1 'polypeptide(L)'
;MLKLVKNLLFRIAVAIILGIVIGIYCPEWINRILLTFNKLFGSFLGFSIPLIILGLVMPAISELGKSAGKLLFITIVIAYGSILFSGFSTYFITNEVFPSLLLGENLGSVGNISKELKPYFTIEIQPILGVMSALVLAFMIGIELSFKKKFYFGRSYYRFSRNYCFSY
;
A
#
# COMPACT_ATOMS: atom_id res chain seq x y z
N MET A 1 3.41 36.61 3.74
CA MET A 1 2.78 35.66 2.79
C MET A 1 3.63 34.43 2.43
N LEU A 2 4.94 34.35 2.74
CA LEU A 2 5.83 33.25 2.32
C LEU A 2 6.01 32.07 3.32
N LYS A 3 5.18 31.94 4.35
CA LYS A 3 5.28 30.83 5.33
C LYS A 3 4.50 29.57 4.94
N LEU A 4 3.44 29.69 4.12
CA LEU A 4 2.61 28.55 3.70
C LEU A 4 3.31 27.65 2.65
N VAL A 5 4.20 28.22 1.82
CA VAL A 5 4.88 27.50 0.72
C VAL A 5 6.02 26.61 1.21
N LYS A 6 6.47 26.76 2.47
CA LYS A 6 7.56 25.97 3.06
C LYS A 6 7.12 24.61 3.63
N ASN A 7 5.81 24.35 3.76
CA ASN A 7 5.32 23.07 4.27
C ASN A 7 5.40 21.99 3.18
N LEU A 8 6.01 20.84 3.52
CA LEU A 8 6.17 19.70 2.61
C LEU A 8 4.84 19.26 2.00
N LEU A 9 3.79 19.18 2.82
CA LEU A 9 2.45 18.78 2.35
C LEU A 9 1.87 19.76 1.32
N PHE A 10 2.02 21.07 1.53
CA PHE A 10 1.56 22.07 0.58
C PHE A 10 2.36 21.99 -0.73
N ARG A 11 3.67 21.75 -0.64
CA ARG A 11 4.53 21.56 -1.82
C ARG A 11 4.13 20.32 -2.63
N ILE A 12 3.77 19.21 -1.96
CA ILE A 12 3.27 18.01 -2.63
C ILE A 12 1.93 18.30 -3.31
N ALA A 13 0.99 18.97 -2.63
CA ALA A 13 -0.30 19.31 -3.20
C ALA A 13 -0.17 20.20 -4.46
N VAL A 14 0.67 21.24 -4.40
CA VAL A 14 0.96 22.09 -5.57
C VAL A 14 1.65 21.31 -6.68
N ALA A 15 2.57 20.40 -6.36
CA ALA A 15 3.23 19.55 -7.35
C ALA A 15 2.25 18.61 -8.07
N ILE A 16 1.28 18.04 -7.36
CA ILE A 16 0.23 17.20 -7.96
C ILE A 16 -0.63 18.03 -8.92
N ILE A 17 -1.10 19.20 -8.47
CA ILE A 17 -1.93 20.09 -9.30
C ILE A 17 -1.18 20.52 -10.56
N LEU A 18 0.07 20.97 -10.42
CA LEU A 18 0.92 21.33 -11.56
C LEU A 18 1.19 20.14 -12.47
N GLY A 19 1.42 18.94 -11.91
CA GLY A 19 1.61 17.72 -12.68
C GLY A 19 0.39 17.36 -13.53
N ILE A 20 -0.82 17.52 -13.00
CA ILE A 20 -2.07 17.30 -13.74
C ILE A 20 -2.21 18.33 -14.87
N VAL A 21 -2.01 19.62 -14.58
CA VAL A 21 -2.11 20.69 -15.59
C VAL A 21 -1.13 20.45 -16.73
N ILE A 22 0.13 20.17 -16.42
CA ILE A 22 1.17 19.88 -17.42
C ILE A 22 0.84 18.57 -18.18
N GLY A 23 0.29 17.57 -17.51
CA GLY A 23 -0.09 16.29 -18.09
C GLY A 23 -1.18 16.39 -19.17
N ILE A 24 -2.08 17.37 -19.08
CA ILE A 24 -3.12 17.62 -20.10
C ILE A 24 -2.52 18.17 -21.40
N TYR A 25 -1.44 18.95 -21.30
CA TYR A 25 -0.74 19.51 -22.47
C TYR A 25 0.36 18.58 -23.02
N CYS A 26 0.56 17.39 -22.43
CA CYS A 26 1.62 16.48 -22.82
C CYS A 26 1.31 15.74 -24.14
N PRO A 27 2.21 15.79 -25.14
CA PRO A 27 2.04 15.11 -26.44
C PRO A 27 2.12 13.57 -26.36
N GLU A 28 1.49 12.85 -27.30
CA GLU A 28 1.33 11.37 -27.24
C GLU A 28 2.63 10.57 -27.02
N TRP A 29 3.75 10.99 -27.62
CA TRP A 29 5.08 10.36 -27.44
C TRP A 29 5.60 10.40 -25.98
N ILE A 30 5.43 11.51 -25.26
CA ILE A 30 5.88 11.64 -23.86
C ILE A 30 4.99 10.78 -22.94
N ASN A 31 3.68 10.75 -23.22
CA ASN A 31 2.72 9.94 -22.47
C ASN A 31 3.03 8.45 -22.61
N ARG A 32 3.39 7.97 -23.80
CA ARG A 32 3.79 6.57 -24.02
C ARG A 32 5.09 6.19 -23.29
N ILE A 33 6.08 7.09 -23.21
CA ILE A 33 7.32 6.86 -22.43
C ILE A 33 6.99 6.73 -20.95
N LEU A 34 6.19 7.66 -20.40
CA LEU A 34 5.75 7.62 -19.01
C LEU A 34 4.90 6.38 -18.69
N LEU A 35 4.01 5.96 -19.59
CA LEU A 35 3.24 4.73 -19.45
C LEU A 35 4.14 3.49 -19.45
N THR A 36 5.16 3.47 -20.30
CA THR A 36 6.15 2.38 -20.37
C THR A 36 6.94 2.28 -19.06
N PHE A 37 7.41 3.41 -18.53
CA PHE A 37 8.08 3.45 -17.22
C PHE A 37 7.15 3.01 -16.09
N ASN A 38 5.89 3.45 -16.07
CA ASN A 38 4.90 3.01 -15.09
C ASN A 38 4.67 1.50 -15.13
N LYS A 39 4.56 0.91 -16.33
CA LYS A 39 4.40 -0.55 -16.48
C LYS A 39 5.65 -1.32 -16.04
N LEU A 40 6.83 -0.85 -16.42
CA LEU A 40 8.10 -1.50 -16.04
C LEU A 40 8.33 -1.42 -14.54
N PHE A 41 8.21 -0.22 -13.96
CA PHE A 41 8.37 -0.02 -12.52
C PHE A 41 7.27 -0.72 -11.72
N GLY A 42 6.03 -0.75 -12.22
CA GLY A 42 4.94 -1.50 -11.62
C GLY A 42 5.21 -3.01 -11.57
N SER A 43 5.79 -3.58 -12.63
CA SER A 43 6.20 -5.00 -12.67
C SER A 43 7.35 -5.28 -11.70
N PHE A 44 8.34 -4.39 -11.63
CA PHE A 44 9.43 -4.48 -10.66
C PHE A 44 8.93 -4.38 -9.21
N LEU A 45 8.02 -3.45 -8.92
CA LEU A 45 7.37 -3.33 -7.61
C LEU A 45 6.55 -4.58 -7.29
N GLY A 46 5.80 -5.13 -8.26
CA GLY A 46 5.03 -6.36 -8.08
C GLY A 46 5.89 -7.56 -7.69
N PHE A 47 7.12 -7.63 -8.19
CA PHE A 47 8.12 -8.63 -7.77
C PHE A 47 8.71 -8.32 -6.37
N SER A 48 9.06 -7.05 -6.12
CA SER A 48 9.76 -6.63 -4.90
C SER A 48 8.86 -6.59 -3.65
N ILE A 49 7.58 -6.24 -3.78
CA ILE A 49 6.62 -6.11 -2.66
C ILE A 49 6.50 -7.42 -1.86
N PRO A 50 6.25 -8.60 -2.48
CA PRO A 50 6.24 -9.89 -1.76
C PRO A 50 7.54 -10.18 -0.99
N LEU A 51 8.70 -9.87 -1.57
CA LEU A 51 10.01 -10.06 -0.94
C LEU A 51 10.20 -9.14 0.27
N ILE A 52 9.79 -7.87 0.14
CA ILE A 52 9.83 -6.88 1.23
C ILE A 52 8.89 -7.31 2.37
N ILE A 53 7.68 -7.80 2.06
CA ILE A 53 6.74 -8.32 3.05
C ILE A 53 7.38 -9.46 3.84
N LEU A 54 7.98 -10.45 3.17
CA LEU A 54 8.66 -11.55 3.85
C LEU A 54 9.85 -11.05 4.71
N GLY A 55 10.63 -10.09 4.19
CA GLY A 55 11.79 -9.55 4.89
C GLY A 55 11.46 -8.66 6.09
N LEU A 56 10.33 -7.96 6.10
CA LEU A 56 9.97 -7.00 7.15
C LEU A 56 8.86 -7.49 8.08
N VAL A 57 7.81 -8.11 7.53
CA VAL A 57 6.62 -8.50 8.30
C VAL A 57 6.91 -9.76 9.13
N MET A 58 7.64 -10.73 8.59
CA MET A 58 8.03 -11.96 9.31
C MET A 58 8.82 -11.67 10.61
N PRO A 59 9.93 -10.89 10.60
CA PRO A 59 10.67 -10.60 11.84
C PRO A 59 9.84 -9.77 12.82
N ALA A 60 9.07 -8.79 12.33
CA ALA A 60 8.19 -7.98 13.17
C ALA A 60 7.24 -8.87 13.98
N ILE A 61 6.57 -9.84 13.34
CA ILE A 61 5.65 -10.78 14.01
C ILE A 61 6.39 -11.74 14.93
N SER A 62 7.60 -12.17 14.57
CA SER A 62 8.40 -13.06 15.43
C SER A 62 8.79 -12.43 16.78
N GLU A 63 8.78 -11.10 16.84
CA GLU A 63 9.10 -10.30 18.03
C GLU A 63 7.85 -9.86 18.80
N LEU A 64 6.65 -10.05 18.24
CA LEU A 64 5.40 -9.80 18.95
C LEU A 64 5.28 -10.78 20.13
N GLY A 65 5.33 -10.23 21.35
CA GLY A 65 5.13 -10.97 22.59
C GLY A 65 3.71 -11.55 22.73
N LYS A 66 3.52 -12.47 23.68
CA LYS A 66 2.26 -13.24 23.87
C LYS A 66 0.98 -12.39 23.94
N SER A 67 1.04 -11.16 24.44
CA SER A 67 -0.12 -10.27 24.58
C SER A 67 -0.43 -9.44 23.32
N ALA A 68 0.50 -9.34 22.37
CA ALA A 68 0.35 -8.48 21.19
C ALA A 68 -0.68 -9.02 20.18
N GLY A 69 -0.88 -10.35 20.13
CA GLY A 69 -1.89 -10.96 19.25
C GLY A 69 -3.32 -10.52 19.53
N LYS A 70 -3.66 -10.24 20.80
CA LYS A 70 -5.01 -9.77 21.19
C LYS A 70 -5.28 -8.35 20.68
N LEU A 71 -4.28 -7.46 20.76
CA LEU A 71 -4.38 -6.10 20.22
C LEU A 71 -4.51 -6.14 18.69
N LEU A 72 -3.71 -6.98 18.02
CA LEU A 72 -3.76 -7.13 16.57
C LEU A 72 -5.15 -7.61 16.09
N PHE A 73 -5.75 -8.58 16.77
CA PHE A 73 -7.11 -9.03 16.43
C PHE A 73 -8.17 -7.94 16.63
N ILE A 74 -8.08 -7.16 17.71
CA ILE A 74 -9.00 -6.03 17.94
C ILE A 74 -8.88 -4.99 16.83
N THR A 75 -7.65 -4.63 16.44
CA THR A 75 -7.42 -3.70 15.32
C THR A 75 -7.98 -4.24 14.00
N ILE A 76 -7.85 -5.55 13.74
CA ILE A 76 -8.44 -6.18 12.55
C ILE A 76 -9.97 -6.00 12.56
N VAL A 77 -10.64 -6.33 13.66
CA VAL A 77 -12.10 -6.20 13.76
C VAL A 77 -12.54 -4.75 13.52
N ILE A 78 -11.85 -3.78 14.13
CA ILE A 78 -12.15 -2.36 13.94
C ILE A 78 -11.91 -1.93 12.49
N ALA A 79 -10.79 -2.36 11.89
CA ALA A 79 -10.44 -2.02 10.51
C ALA A 79 -11.45 -2.59 9.51
N TYR A 80 -11.81 -3.87 9.61
CA TYR A 80 -12.84 -4.48 8.75
C TYR A 80 -14.21 -3.82 8.94
N GLY A 81 -14.58 -3.49 10.17
CA GLY A 81 -15.80 -2.72 10.45
C GLY A 81 -15.79 -1.35 9.77
N SER A 82 -14.65 -0.64 9.82
CA SER A 82 -14.49 0.67 9.17
C SER A 82 -14.52 0.56 7.64
N ILE A 83 -13.93 -0.48 7.05
CA ILE A 83 -13.98 -0.72 5.60
C ILE A 83 -15.42 -0.95 5.14
N LEU A 84 -16.19 -1.80 5.85
CA LEU A 84 -17.59 -2.04 5.51
C LEU A 84 -18.42 -0.76 5.63
N PHE A 85 -18.26 -0.02 6.72
CA PHE A 85 -18.97 1.25 6.92
C PHE A 85 -18.67 2.27 5.81
N SER A 86 -17.39 2.41 5.44
CA SER A 86 -16.96 3.26 4.33
C SER A 86 -17.58 2.82 3.00
N GLY A 87 -17.54 1.52 2.71
CA GLY A 87 -18.12 0.94 1.49
C GLY A 87 -19.63 1.18 1.37
N PHE A 88 -20.39 0.96 2.45
CA PHE A 88 -21.83 1.25 2.47
C PHE A 88 -22.13 2.74 2.31
N SER A 89 -21.33 3.61 2.94
CA SER A 89 -21.46 5.05 2.79
C SER A 89 -21.20 5.51 1.35
N THR A 90 -20.12 5.03 0.72
CA THR A 90 -19.84 5.31 -0.70
C THR A 90 -20.96 4.79 -1.61
N TYR A 91 -21.48 3.58 -1.36
CA TYR A 91 -22.61 3.05 -2.13
C TYR A 91 -23.85 3.92 -2.01
N PHE A 92 -24.20 4.37 -0.81
CA PHE A 92 -25.35 5.25 -0.59
C PHE A 92 -25.20 6.60 -1.29
N ILE A 93 -24.02 7.24 -1.14
CA ILE A 93 -23.72 8.50 -1.82
C ILE A 93 -23.76 8.32 -3.33
N THR A 94 -23.21 7.22 -3.85
CA THR A 94 -23.24 6.94 -5.29
C THR A 94 -24.68 6.74 -5.76
N ASN A 95 -25.50 5.97 -5.04
CA ASN A 95 -26.88 5.73 -5.44
C ASN A 95 -27.73 7.01 -5.49
N GLU A 96 -27.46 7.99 -4.63
CA GLU A 96 -28.21 9.26 -4.59
C GLU A 96 -27.62 10.33 -5.54
N VAL A 97 -26.29 10.47 -5.56
CA VAL A 97 -25.61 11.55 -6.29
C VAL A 97 -25.40 11.20 -7.76
N PHE A 98 -25.07 9.95 -8.08
CA PHE A 98 -24.80 9.53 -9.45
C PHE A 98 -26.00 9.67 -10.42
N PRO A 99 -27.27 9.36 -10.06
CA PRO A 99 -28.38 9.63 -10.96
C PRO A 99 -28.57 11.13 -11.21
N SER A 100 -28.37 11.99 -10.21
CA SER A 100 -28.47 13.45 -10.39
C SER A 100 -27.42 14.02 -11.36
N LEU A 101 -26.24 13.38 -11.45
CA LEU A 101 -25.18 13.76 -12.38
C LEU A 101 -25.40 13.25 -13.81
N LEU A 102 -26.19 12.18 -13.98
CA LEU A 102 -26.40 11.50 -15.28
C LEU A 102 -27.70 11.90 -15.99
N LEU A 103 -28.48 12.85 -15.46
CA LEU A 103 -29.80 13.28 -15.98
C LEU A 103 -29.83 13.88 -17.41
N GLY A 104 -28.80 13.69 -18.24
CA GLY A 104 -28.80 14.22 -19.61
C GLY A 104 -27.73 13.73 -20.59
N GLU A 105 -26.80 12.85 -20.22
CA GLU A 105 -25.80 12.33 -21.17
C GLU A 105 -26.18 10.95 -21.71
N ASN A 106 -26.36 10.89 -23.03
CA ASN A 106 -26.56 9.66 -23.79
C ASN A 106 -25.22 8.88 -23.79
N LEU A 107 -25.17 7.77 -23.05
CA LEU A 107 -23.99 6.90 -22.84
C LEU A 107 -23.37 6.32 -24.13
N GLY A 108 -23.92 6.63 -25.31
CA GLY A 108 -23.45 6.13 -26.61
C GLY A 108 -22.19 6.82 -27.17
N SER A 109 -21.79 8.00 -26.69
CA SER A 109 -20.66 8.76 -27.26
C SER A 109 -19.30 8.56 -26.54
N VAL A 110 -19.28 7.90 -25.38
CA VAL A 110 -18.06 7.70 -24.58
C VAL A 110 -17.24 6.47 -25.03
N GLY A 111 -17.77 5.65 -25.95
CA GLY A 111 -17.14 4.40 -26.40
C GLY A 111 -15.89 4.55 -27.28
N ASN A 112 -15.53 5.75 -27.76
CA ASN A 112 -14.51 5.92 -28.80
C ASN A 112 -13.33 6.84 -28.46
N ILE A 113 -13.20 7.31 -27.21
CA ILE A 113 -12.10 8.21 -26.80
C ILE A 113 -10.90 7.43 -26.25
N SER A 114 -10.95 6.11 -26.25
CA SER A 114 -9.81 5.25 -25.91
C SER A 114 -8.94 5.05 -27.16
N LYS A 115 -8.20 6.08 -27.58
CA LYS A 115 -6.90 5.80 -28.20
C LYS A 115 -6.11 5.05 -27.15
N GLU A 116 -6.18 3.73 -27.18
CA GLU A 116 -5.44 2.85 -26.28
C GLU A 116 -3.96 3.01 -26.68
N LEU A 117 -3.28 4.00 -26.10
CA LEU A 117 -1.87 4.26 -26.37
C LEU A 117 -1.09 3.06 -25.85
N LYS A 118 -0.74 2.15 -26.76
CA LYS A 118 0.11 1.01 -26.46
C LYS A 118 1.50 1.51 -26.03
N PRO A 119 2.03 1.03 -24.89
CA PRO A 119 3.40 1.34 -24.47
C PRO A 119 4.40 0.84 -25.51
N TYR A 120 5.57 1.46 -25.58
CA TYR A 120 6.60 1.10 -26.55
C TYR A 120 7.31 -0.21 -26.22
N PHE A 121 7.41 -0.55 -24.94
CA PHE A 121 8.06 -1.77 -24.47
C PHE A 121 7.37 -2.28 -23.20
N THR A 122 7.22 -3.59 -23.08
CA THR A 122 6.67 -4.22 -21.88
C THR A 122 7.54 -5.41 -21.52
N ILE A 123 8.24 -5.31 -20.40
CA ILE A 123 8.93 -6.44 -19.77
C ILE A 123 8.05 -6.87 -18.61
N GLU A 124 7.37 -7.99 -18.75
CA GLU A 124 6.54 -8.54 -17.68
C GLU A 124 7.41 -9.46 -16.82
N ILE A 125 7.78 -8.97 -15.65
CA ILE A 125 8.42 -9.77 -14.61
C ILE A 125 7.30 -10.42 -13.82
N GLN A 126 7.16 -11.75 -13.94
CA GLN A 126 6.12 -12.47 -13.21
C GLN A 126 6.41 -12.42 -11.69
N PRO A 127 5.42 -12.07 -10.86
CA PRO A 127 5.59 -12.07 -9.41
C PRO A 127 5.75 -13.51 -8.89
N ILE A 128 6.67 -13.71 -7.95
CA ILE A 128 6.97 -15.03 -7.35
C ILE A 128 5.78 -15.53 -6.50
N LEU A 129 5.11 -14.60 -5.81
CA LEU A 129 3.97 -14.85 -4.93
C LEU A 129 2.99 -13.68 -5.03
N GLY A 130 1.69 -13.95 -4.88
CA GLY A 130 0.70 -12.91 -4.69
C GLY A 130 0.91 -12.19 -3.35
N VAL A 131 0.61 -10.89 -3.29
CA VAL A 131 0.75 -10.06 -2.07
C VAL A 131 0.02 -10.69 -0.88
N MET A 132 -1.19 -11.21 -1.10
CA MET A 132 -1.98 -11.86 -0.05
C MET A 132 -1.32 -13.16 0.44
N SER A 133 -0.84 -13.99 -0.49
CA SER A 133 -0.12 -15.23 -0.16
C SER A 133 1.17 -14.94 0.61
N ALA A 134 1.93 -13.92 0.20
CA ALA A 134 3.15 -13.49 0.88
C ALA A 134 2.86 -12.99 2.30
N LEU A 135 1.78 -12.22 2.51
CA LEU A 135 1.35 -11.79 3.84
C LEU A 135 0.98 -12.96 4.74
N VAL A 136 0.16 -13.90 4.25
CA VAL A 136 -0.25 -15.08 5.03
C VAL A 136 0.96 -15.95 5.39
N LEU A 137 1.86 -16.18 4.44
CA LEU A 137 3.08 -16.96 4.65
C LEU A 137 4.03 -16.26 5.65
N ALA A 138 4.26 -14.96 5.49
CA ALA A 138 5.05 -14.17 6.45
C ALA A 138 4.47 -14.24 7.87
N PHE A 139 3.14 -14.21 7.99
CA PHE A 139 2.44 -14.30 9.26
C PHE A 139 2.56 -15.69 9.90
N MET A 140 2.35 -16.75 9.11
CA MET A 140 2.48 -18.13 9.57
C MET A 140 3.89 -18.44 10.07
N ILE A 141 4.93 -18.08 9.28
CA ILE A 141 6.33 -18.27 9.68
C ILE A 141 6.69 -17.38 10.88
N GLY A 142 6.26 -16.12 10.89
CA GLY A 142 6.52 -15.19 11.99
C GLY A 142 5.98 -15.70 13.33
N ILE A 143 4.76 -16.26 13.33
CA ILE A 143 4.16 -16.87 14.52
C ILE A 143 4.93 -18.11 14.96
N GLU A 144 5.29 -19.01 14.04
CA GLU A 144 6.03 -20.23 14.36
C GLU A 144 7.38 -19.91 15.03
N LEU A 145 8.10 -18.90 14.52
CA LEU A 145 9.37 -18.43 15.09
C LEU A 145 9.19 -17.82 16.49
N SER A 146 8.10 -17.08 16.73
CA SER A 146 7.78 -16.51 18.05
C SER A 146 7.57 -17.61 19.11
N PHE A 147 6.95 -18.73 18.74
CA PHE A 147 6.77 -19.86 19.64
C PHE A 147 8.09 -20.57 19.99
N LYS A 148 9.00 -20.77 19.02
CA LYS A 148 10.30 -21.44 19.23
C LYS A 148 11.35 -20.57 19.94
N LYS A 149 11.28 -19.23 19.82
CA LYS A 149 12.15 -18.27 20.55
C LYS A 149 12.12 -18.47 22.07
N LYS A 150 11.04 -19.02 22.64
CA LYS A 150 10.94 -19.32 24.08
C LYS A 150 12.02 -20.29 24.61
N PHE A 151 12.56 -21.17 23.76
CA PHE A 151 13.49 -22.21 24.24
C PHE A 151 14.96 -21.73 24.35
N TYR A 152 15.37 -20.70 23.60
CA TYR A 152 16.73 -20.14 23.65
C TYR A 152 16.82 -18.72 24.26
N PHE A 153 15.71 -17.99 24.33
CA PHE A 153 15.73 -16.55 24.65
C PHE A 153 15.27 -16.17 26.06
N GLY A 154 14.80 -17.15 26.84
CA GLY A 154 14.55 -16.99 28.28
C GLY A 154 15.82 -16.79 29.12
N ARG A 155 17.02 -16.92 28.53
CA ARG A 155 18.31 -16.76 29.25
C ARG A 155 19.12 -15.53 28.81
N SER A 156 18.90 -15.04 27.59
CA SER A 156 19.69 -13.93 27.02
C SER A 156 19.15 -12.53 27.41
N TYR A 157 17.82 -12.36 27.48
CA TYR A 157 17.25 -11.08 27.92
C TYR A 157 17.48 -10.76 29.39
N TYR A 158 17.50 -11.77 30.28
CA TYR A 158 17.88 -11.58 31.68
C TYR A 158 19.38 -11.25 31.83
N ARG A 159 20.24 -11.66 30.89
CA ARG A 159 21.68 -11.33 30.90
C ARG A 159 21.95 -9.92 30.36
N PHE A 160 21.15 -9.46 29.41
CA PHE A 160 21.25 -8.09 28.85
C PHE A 160 20.65 -7.04 29.82
N SER A 161 19.48 -7.30 30.40
CA SER A 161 18.87 -6.36 31.37
C SER A 161 19.67 -6.21 32.67
N ARG A 162 20.39 -7.26 33.11
CA ARG A 162 21.24 -7.21 34.32
C ARG A 162 22.59 -6.50 34.09
N ASN A 163 23.12 -6.50 32.87
CA ASN A 163 24.38 -5.81 32.55
C ASN A 163 24.20 -4.30 32.27
N TYR A 164 22.99 -3.85 31.91
CA TYR A 164 22.72 -2.42 31.66
C TYR A 164 22.00 -1.70 32.80
N CYS A 165 21.53 -2.40 33.83
CA CYS A 165 20.77 -1.81 34.94
C CYS A 165 21.50 -1.83 36.31
N PHE A 166 22.74 -2.35 36.38
CA PHE A 166 23.51 -2.45 37.63
C PHE A 166 24.94 -1.89 37.51
N SER A 167 25.11 -0.87 36.65
CA SER A 167 26.40 -0.19 36.49
C SER A 167 26.31 1.33 36.65
N TYR A 168 25.35 1.82 37.43
CA TYR A 168 25.37 3.12 38.11
C TYR A 168 24.69 2.97 39.48
#